data_AF-A0A351F9V3-F1
#
_entry.id   AF-A0A351F9V3-F1
#
_cell.length_a   1.000
_cell.length_b   1.000
_cell.length_c   1.000
_cell.angle_alpha   90.00
_cell.angle_beta   90.00
_cell.angle_gamma   90.00
#
_symmetry.space_group_name_H-M   'P 1'
#
loop_
_entity.id
_entity.type
_entity.pdbx_description
1 polymer ?
#
loop_
_entity_poly.entity_id
_entity_poly.type
_entity_poly.pdbx_seq_one_letter_code
_entity_poly.pdbx_strand_id
1 'polypeptide(L)'
;MPWQKLRDLEGSDFSSEWNKIKKQVRESEQRLVSRLSTNYSFSWKLKHGSTYDLWPKSGTGLGKKPSKPGDFTIALEGNEILRNILPAGAYTHLLSTKQNGTLSSPRFVFEKGDLWIRVIGDKGSVVRYSVWNYPRKGTVYQRSSPDPLAEKWIKFNADYWAGETGYLEVTTNRDHPVEAGDAERSWFGVTEALLSKPGQAQPRDEIAEVLSPIFAEPLSKDNQNGLRARYAEVIQKAVIAWEKNDLTDSQARILNNMLKNDLLPNAKEKFPHCNELVNEYRKIEEKVTVPRLAPGVLDGEPFDQALFERGNHKKPAHQVPRRFLEAIDDTPYPKTTIGRLEFAQDLLRKDNPFTTRVIVNRIWHHLFGNGLVRTPDNFGKLGELPTHPELLDYLSQKFRSEEWSIKRMIRFLVTSKTFRSSSNPSSEAKRIDPQNLLLSHANLRRLEAEPIRDAMLLASGRLQLARVAEGKSEPSNSSRRAV
;
A
#
# COMPACT_ATOMS: atom_id res chain seq x y z
N MET A 1 -18.73 23.88 -19.43
CA MET A 1 -18.16 25.19 -19.01
C MET A 1 -19.12 26.34 -19.27
N PRO A 2 -19.09 27.46 -18.52
CA PRO A 2 -19.94 28.63 -18.80
C PRO A 2 -19.80 29.14 -20.23
N TRP A 3 -18.57 29.16 -20.78
CA TRP A 3 -18.32 29.56 -22.17
C TRP A 3 -19.16 28.78 -23.19
N GLN A 4 -19.18 27.45 -23.11
CA GLN A 4 -19.95 26.60 -24.04
C GLN A 4 -21.45 26.87 -24.00
N LYS A 5 -21.99 27.29 -22.86
CA LYS A 5 -23.42 27.58 -22.70
C LYS A 5 -23.80 28.98 -23.17
N LEU A 6 -22.86 29.92 -23.11
CA LEU A 6 -23.13 31.35 -23.27
C LEU A 6 -22.62 31.93 -24.61
N ARG A 7 -21.67 31.25 -25.27
CA ARG A 7 -20.99 31.79 -26.47
C ARG A 7 -21.92 32.03 -27.66
N ASP A 8 -23.09 31.39 -27.69
CA ASP A 8 -24.06 31.46 -28.79
C ASP A 8 -25.34 32.22 -28.37
N LEU A 9 -25.39 32.75 -27.14
CA LEU A 9 -26.54 33.50 -26.61
C LEU A 9 -26.31 35.01 -26.70
N GLU A 10 -27.38 35.78 -26.92
CA GLU A 10 -27.35 37.24 -27.04
C GLU A 10 -28.42 37.91 -26.16
N GLY A 11 -28.26 39.21 -25.92
CA GLY A 11 -29.25 40.04 -25.23
C GLY A 11 -29.70 39.48 -23.88
N SER A 12 -31.01 39.43 -23.68
CA SER A 12 -31.64 38.97 -22.43
C SER A 12 -31.34 37.51 -22.08
N ASP A 13 -31.17 36.65 -23.09
CA ASP A 13 -30.93 35.23 -22.88
C ASP A 13 -29.53 34.98 -22.30
N PHE A 14 -28.55 35.75 -22.78
CA PHE A 14 -27.19 35.77 -22.21
C PHE A 14 -27.24 36.19 -20.74
N SER A 15 -27.85 37.35 -20.45
CA SER A 15 -27.93 37.89 -19.08
C SER A 15 -28.63 36.92 -18.13
N SER A 16 -29.70 36.27 -18.58
CA SER A 16 -30.46 35.30 -17.80
C SER A 16 -29.62 34.07 -17.43
N GLU A 17 -29.00 33.42 -18.41
CA GLU A 17 -28.19 32.22 -18.15
C GLU A 17 -26.90 32.56 -17.40
N TRP A 18 -26.28 33.73 -17.65
CA TRP A 18 -25.14 34.23 -16.87
C TRP A 18 -25.48 34.40 -15.40
N ASN A 19 -26.61 35.05 -15.08
CA ASN A 19 -27.06 35.23 -13.70
C ASN A 19 -27.39 33.91 -13.02
N LYS A 20 -27.96 32.95 -13.75
CA LYS A 20 -28.20 31.60 -13.24
C LYS A 20 -26.91 30.86 -12.90
N ILE A 21 -25.91 30.87 -13.78
CA ILE A 21 -24.60 30.25 -13.50
C ILE A 21 -23.91 30.97 -12.34
N LYS A 22 -23.95 32.31 -12.32
CA LYS A 22 -23.41 33.12 -11.22
C LYS A 22 -24.04 32.75 -9.88
N LYS A 23 -25.36 32.55 -9.84
CA LYS A 23 -26.07 32.08 -8.65
C LYS A 23 -25.58 30.69 -8.23
N GLN A 24 -25.47 29.74 -9.17
CA GLN A 24 -24.96 28.39 -8.89
C GLN A 24 -23.53 28.41 -8.32
N VAL A 25 -22.65 29.25 -8.87
CA VAL A 25 -21.27 29.39 -8.37
C VAL A 25 -21.26 30.00 -6.98
N ARG A 26 -22.05 31.04 -6.70
CA ARG A 26 -22.15 31.64 -5.36
C ARG A 26 -22.68 30.65 -4.31
N GLU A 27 -23.70 29.89 -4.63
CA GLU A 27 -24.20 28.83 -3.75
C GLU A 27 -23.15 27.74 -3.52
N SER A 28 -22.37 27.43 -4.55
CA SER A 28 -21.23 26.49 -4.48
C SER A 28 -20.08 27.02 -3.62
N GLU A 29 -19.76 28.31 -3.70
CA GLU A 29 -18.79 28.98 -2.82
C GLU A 29 -19.24 28.95 -1.36
N GLN A 30 -20.52 29.22 -1.09
CA GLN A 30 -21.06 29.14 0.27
C GLN A 30 -20.94 27.72 0.84
N ARG A 31 -21.22 26.69 0.03
CA ARG A 31 -21.03 25.28 0.43
C ARG A 31 -19.56 24.94 0.66
N LEU A 32 -18.64 25.47 -0.16
CA LEU A 32 -17.21 25.31 0.04
C LEU A 32 -16.74 25.96 1.34
N VAL A 33 -17.15 27.19 1.62
CA VAL A 33 -16.82 27.89 2.87
C VAL A 33 -17.34 27.09 4.06
N SER A 34 -18.59 26.62 4.00
CA SER A 34 -19.19 25.77 5.04
C SER A 34 -18.43 24.46 5.23
N ARG A 35 -18.04 23.78 4.14
CA ARG A 35 -17.23 22.56 4.19
C ARG A 35 -15.87 22.81 4.83
N LEU A 36 -15.17 23.87 4.42
CA LEU A 36 -13.84 24.20 4.91
C LEU A 36 -13.83 24.66 6.36
N SER A 37 -14.95 25.21 6.86
CA SER A 37 -15.13 25.58 8.27
C SER A 37 -15.74 24.47 9.12
N THR A 38 -16.21 23.37 8.52
CA THR A 38 -16.77 22.23 9.25
C THR A 38 -15.66 21.51 10.03
N ASN A 39 -15.91 21.28 11.32
CA ASN A 39 -15.03 20.46 12.15
C ASN A 39 -15.33 18.97 11.94
N TYR A 40 -14.51 18.34 11.11
CA TYR A 40 -14.54 16.88 10.87
C TYR A 40 -13.74 16.15 11.95
N SER A 41 -14.14 14.92 12.28
CA SER A 41 -13.41 14.10 13.28
C SER A 41 -11.96 13.87 12.86
N PHE A 42 -11.76 13.67 11.57
CA PHE A 42 -10.44 13.66 10.94
C PHE A 42 -10.49 14.45 9.64
N SER A 43 -9.45 15.24 9.37
CA SER A 43 -9.30 16.02 8.15
C SER A 43 -7.83 16.10 7.78
N TRP A 44 -7.49 15.64 6.59
CA TRP A 44 -6.13 15.62 6.06
C TRP A 44 -6.11 16.38 4.75
N LYS A 45 -5.35 17.48 4.70
CA LYS A 45 -5.13 18.29 3.49
C LYS A 45 -3.68 18.12 3.05
N LEU A 46 -3.46 17.34 2.00
CA LEU A 46 -2.12 16.93 1.58
C LEU A 46 -1.29 18.06 0.99
N LYS A 47 -1.88 19.21 0.69
CA LYS A 47 -1.13 20.42 0.35
C LYS A 47 -0.26 20.97 1.50
N HIS A 48 -0.57 20.63 2.75
CA HIS A 48 0.20 21.10 3.90
C HIS A 48 1.31 20.09 4.22
N GLY A 49 2.56 20.55 4.27
CA GLY A 49 3.72 19.71 4.55
C GLY A 49 3.57 18.89 5.84
N SER A 50 3.06 19.50 6.91
CA SER A 50 2.81 18.80 8.18
C SER A 50 1.84 17.62 8.06
N THR A 51 0.81 17.73 7.21
CA THR A 51 -0.09 16.60 6.93
C THR A 51 0.61 15.58 6.01
N TYR A 52 1.25 16.07 4.95
CA TYR A 52 1.94 15.22 3.97
C TYR A 52 3.00 14.33 4.60
N ASP A 53 3.78 14.87 5.54
CA ASP A 53 4.88 14.17 6.21
C ASP A 53 4.39 13.04 7.13
N LEU A 54 3.21 13.20 7.73
CA LEU A 54 2.60 12.18 8.59
C LEU A 54 2.06 10.98 7.80
N TRP A 55 1.74 11.14 6.52
CA TRP A 55 1.23 10.04 5.70
C TRP A 55 2.39 9.13 5.27
N PRO A 56 2.42 7.83 5.67
CA PRO A 56 3.46 6.93 5.21
C PRO A 56 3.43 6.76 3.68
N LYS A 57 4.62 6.69 3.09
CA LYS A 57 4.82 6.66 1.64
C LYS A 57 5.85 5.59 1.28
N SER A 58 5.62 4.86 0.19
CA SER A 58 6.60 3.99 -0.45
C SER A 58 6.57 4.18 -1.96
N GLY A 59 7.58 3.65 -2.66
CA GLY A 59 7.75 3.79 -4.10
C GLY A 59 8.48 5.07 -4.51
N THR A 60 8.77 5.20 -5.81
CA THR A 60 9.60 6.28 -6.34
C THR A 60 8.82 7.49 -6.85
N GLY A 61 7.49 7.38 -6.95
CA GLY A 61 6.64 8.41 -7.54
C GLY A 61 6.28 9.56 -6.61
N LEU A 62 6.34 9.35 -5.28
CA LEU A 62 5.98 10.37 -4.29
C LEU A 62 7.22 11.12 -3.81
N GLY A 63 7.16 12.45 -3.88
CA GLY A 63 8.25 13.33 -3.44
C GLY A 63 8.39 13.44 -1.92
N LYS A 64 9.43 14.17 -1.47
CA LYS A 64 9.63 14.52 -0.05
C LYS A 64 8.71 15.63 0.46
N LYS A 65 8.10 16.39 -0.46
CA LYS A 65 7.22 17.52 -0.18
C LYS A 65 5.97 17.38 -1.03
N PRO A 66 4.83 17.96 -0.59
CA PRO A 66 3.66 18.01 -1.43
C PRO A 66 3.94 18.83 -2.70
N SER A 67 3.29 18.41 -3.78
CA SER A 67 3.27 19.13 -5.04
C SER A 67 2.61 20.48 -4.87
N LYS A 68 3.10 21.48 -5.60
CA LYS A 68 2.55 22.84 -5.59
C LYS A 68 1.40 22.96 -6.59
N PRO A 69 0.49 23.93 -6.41
CA PRO A 69 -0.50 24.21 -7.45
C PRO A 69 0.24 24.65 -8.72
N GLY A 70 -0.15 24.09 -9.85
CA GLY A 70 0.52 24.30 -11.13
C GLY A 70 1.58 23.26 -11.45
N ASP A 71 1.92 22.33 -10.55
CA ASP A 71 2.65 21.14 -10.96
C ASP A 71 1.87 20.40 -12.05
N PHE A 72 2.56 19.90 -13.06
CA PHE A 72 1.92 19.43 -14.28
C PHE A 72 2.48 18.10 -14.74
N THR A 73 1.79 17.51 -15.71
CA THR A 73 2.18 16.24 -16.32
C THR A 73 2.24 16.42 -17.82
N ILE A 74 3.24 15.83 -18.46
CA ILE A 74 3.43 15.90 -19.91
C ILE A 74 2.68 14.73 -20.55
N ALA A 75 2.03 14.98 -21.68
CA ALA A 75 1.37 13.94 -22.45
C ALA A 75 2.42 12.99 -23.06
N LEU A 76 2.30 11.70 -22.73
CA LEU A 76 3.23 10.66 -23.18
C LEU A 76 3.09 10.32 -24.66
N GLU A 77 1.95 10.62 -25.26
CA GLU A 77 1.61 10.28 -26.64
C GLU A 77 0.76 11.37 -27.30
N GLY A 78 0.52 11.24 -28.60
CA GLY A 78 -0.32 12.17 -29.36
C GLY A 78 0.30 13.56 -29.56
N ASN A 79 -0.56 14.52 -29.94
CA ASN A 79 -0.19 15.89 -30.29
C ASN A 79 -0.25 16.87 -29.10
N GLU A 80 -0.75 16.44 -27.95
CA GLU A 80 -0.82 17.27 -26.74
C GLU A 80 0.59 17.46 -26.12
N ILE A 81 0.83 18.63 -25.51
CA ILE A 81 2.02 18.92 -24.69
C ILE A 81 1.75 18.49 -23.26
N LEU A 82 0.80 19.15 -22.59
CA LEU A 82 0.45 18.89 -21.20
C LEU A 82 -0.75 17.95 -21.13
N ARG A 83 -0.70 16.99 -20.21
CA ARG A 83 -1.86 16.16 -19.87
C ARG A 83 -2.71 16.80 -18.79
N ASN A 84 -2.10 17.24 -17.69
CA ASN A 84 -2.81 17.87 -16.57
C ASN A 84 -1.99 19.03 -15.99
N ILE A 85 -2.71 20.02 -15.47
CA ILE A 85 -2.21 21.03 -14.52
C ILE A 85 -2.89 20.74 -13.19
N LEU A 86 -2.12 20.52 -12.12
CA LEU A 86 -2.62 19.91 -10.90
C LEU A 86 -2.67 20.94 -9.76
N PRO A 87 -3.68 20.88 -8.88
CA PRO A 87 -3.64 21.60 -7.61
C PRO A 87 -2.61 20.98 -6.66
N ALA A 88 -2.34 21.63 -5.52
CA ALA A 88 -1.41 21.07 -4.55
C ALA A 88 -1.91 19.72 -3.97
N GLY A 89 -1.00 18.78 -3.78
CA GLY A 89 -1.35 17.43 -3.32
C GLY A 89 -0.20 16.43 -3.40
N ALA A 90 -0.54 15.15 -3.35
CA ALA A 90 0.38 14.03 -3.49
C ALA A 90 0.13 13.33 -4.82
N TYR A 91 1.11 13.29 -5.72
CA TYR A 91 0.96 12.67 -7.05
C TYR A 91 2.14 11.75 -7.35
N THR A 92 1.87 10.55 -7.84
CA THR A 92 2.92 9.58 -8.21
C THR A 92 3.52 9.79 -9.60
N HIS A 93 2.89 10.63 -10.43
CA HIS A 93 3.09 10.62 -11.88
C HIS A 93 3.57 11.94 -12.47
N LEU A 94 4.13 12.83 -11.64
CA LEU A 94 4.66 14.11 -12.12
C LEU A 94 5.77 13.93 -13.17
N LEU A 95 6.62 12.91 -13.00
CA LEU A 95 7.70 12.62 -13.95
C LEU A 95 7.37 11.48 -14.91
N SER A 96 6.70 10.41 -14.46
CA SER A 96 6.34 9.26 -15.30
C SER A 96 5.24 8.44 -14.64
N THR A 97 4.37 7.83 -15.45
CA THR A 97 3.36 6.87 -14.97
C THR A 97 3.94 5.47 -14.68
N LYS A 98 5.23 5.23 -14.94
CA LYS A 98 5.97 4.03 -14.52
C LYS A 98 6.49 4.12 -13.09
N GLN A 99 6.46 5.32 -12.49
CA GLN A 99 6.83 5.47 -11.08
C GLN A 99 5.69 4.98 -10.19
N ASN A 100 6.01 4.04 -9.31
CA ASN A 100 5.06 3.45 -8.39
C ASN A 100 4.91 4.28 -7.11
N GLY A 101 3.86 4.01 -6.36
CA GLY A 101 3.73 4.52 -5.01
C GLY A 101 2.65 3.85 -4.18
N THR A 102 2.86 3.88 -2.87
CA THR A 102 1.81 3.68 -1.87
C THR A 102 1.73 4.91 -0.99
N LEU A 103 0.52 5.32 -0.64
CA LEU A 103 0.24 6.47 0.20
C LEU A 103 -0.84 6.09 1.20
N SER A 104 -0.52 6.16 2.49
CA SER A 104 -1.44 5.79 3.56
C SER A 104 -1.65 6.95 4.52
N SER A 105 -2.86 7.08 5.08
CA SER A 105 -3.07 8.01 6.19
C SER A 105 -2.39 7.50 7.47
N PRO A 106 -2.15 8.37 8.47
CA PRO A 106 -1.96 7.96 9.85
C PRO A 106 -3.08 7.04 10.31
N ARG A 107 -2.82 6.26 11.37
CA ARG A 107 -3.88 5.45 11.98
C ARG A 107 -4.92 6.36 12.62
N PHE A 108 -6.19 5.99 12.48
CA PHE A 108 -7.31 6.65 13.14
C PHE A 108 -8.33 5.63 13.61
N VAL A 109 -9.19 6.06 14.53
CA VAL A 109 -10.34 5.28 14.98
C VAL A 109 -11.52 5.62 14.08
N PHE A 110 -12.13 4.62 13.46
CA PHE A 110 -13.36 4.84 12.70
C PHE A 110 -14.46 5.31 13.64
N GLU A 111 -15.14 6.38 13.26
CA GLU A 111 -16.39 6.82 13.87
C GLU A 111 -17.54 6.50 12.91
N LYS A 112 -18.78 6.49 13.44
CA LYS A 112 -19.96 6.42 12.58
C LYS A 112 -19.95 7.58 11.58
N GLY A 113 -20.49 7.32 10.40
CA GLY A 113 -20.58 8.25 9.29
C GLY A 113 -19.80 7.78 8.06
N ASP A 114 -19.23 8.74 7.33
CA ASP A 114 -18.68 8.50 6.00
C ASP A 114 -17.24 9.01 5.91
N LEU A 115 -16.36 8.12 5.46
CA LEU A 115 -14.97 8.39 5.14
C LEU A 115 -14.86 8.80 3.67
N TRP A 116 -14.18 9.91 3.42
CA TRP A 116 -14.06 10.52 2.11
C TRP A 116 -12.60 10.75 1.76
N ILE A 117 -12.26 10.51 0.50
CA ILE A 117 -10.95 10.84 -0.04
C ILE A 117 -11.11 11.39 -1.46
N ARG A 118 -10.40 12.47 -1.75
CA ARG A 118 -10.41 13.14 -3.04
C ARG A 118 -9.22 12.71 -3.85
N VAL A 119 -9.49 12.01 -4.95
CA VAL A 119 -8.47 11.35 -5.75
C VAL A 119 -8.67 11.56 -7.25
N ILE A 120 -7.58 11.52 -8.00
CA ILE A 120 -7.52 11.36 -9.45
C ILE A 120 -6.56 10.19 -9.73
N GLY A 121 -6.73 9.45 -10.82
CA GLY A 121 -5.84 8.32 -11.08
C GLY A 121 -6.36 7.36 -12.15
N ASP A 122 -5.49 6.48 -12.59
CA ASP A 122 -5.88 5.43 -13.52
C ASP A 122 -6.76 4.36 -12.84
N LYS A 123 -7.39 3.50 -13.65
CA LYS A 123 -8.28 2.45 -13.14
C LYS A 123 -7.55 1.27 -12.48
N GLY A 124 -6.25 1.12 -12.72
CA GLY A 124 -5.38 0.15 -12.08
C GLY A 124 -4.95 0.54 -10.66
N SER A 125 -5.00 1.83 -10.32
CA SER A 125 -4.86 2.31 -8.94
C SER A 125 -6.07 1.96 -8.08
N VAL A 126 -5.82 1.70 -6.80
CA VAL A 126 -6.86 1.34 -5.83
C VAL A 126 -6.84 2.32 -4.68
N VAL A 127 -8.05 2.67 -4.24
CA VAL A 127 -8.33 3.43 -3.03
C VAL A 127 -9.15 2.54 -2.10
N ARG A 128 -8.77 2.48 -0.84
CA ARG A 128 -9.51 1.71 0.18
C ARG A 128 -9.19 2.22 1.58
N TYR A 129 -9.84 1.61 2.55
CA TYR A 129 -9.38 1.62 3.93
C TYR A 129 -8.93 0.21 4.36
N SER A 130 -8.05 0.14 5.35
CA SER A 130 -7.63 -1.11 5.98
C SER A 130 -7.85 -1.02 7.48
N VAL A 131 -8.61 -1.97 8.03
CA VAL A 131 -8.86 -2.10 9.48
C VAL A 131 -7.89 -3.13 10.04
N TRP A 132 -7.21 -2.83 11.15
CA TRP A 132 -6.24 -3.74 11.78
C TRP A 132 -5.16 -4.31 10.84
N ASN A 133 -4.76 -3.56 9.80
CA ASN A 133 -3.82 -4.03 8.77
C ASN A 133 -4.29 -5.29 8.01
N TYR A 134 -5.61 -5.52 7.91
CA TYR A 134 -6.18 -6.58 7.09
C TYR A 134 -6.60 -6.05 5.71
N PRO A 135 -5.75 -6.19 4.67
CA PRO A 135 -5.99 -5.66 3.32
C PRO A 135 -6.95 -6.50 2.48
N ARG A 136 -8.07 -6.97 3.06
CA ARG A 136 -9.03 -7.83 2.36
C ARG A 136 -9.87 -7.05 1.34
N LYS A 137 -10.60 -7.78 0.50
CA LYS A 137 -11.68 -7.25 -0.34
C LYS A 137 -12.99 -7.95 0.00
N GLY A 138 -14.10 -7.23 -0.16
CA GLY A 138 -15.44 -7.80 0.00
C GLY A 138 -16.47 -6.72 0.25
N THR A 139 -17.70 -7.12 0.56
CA THR A 139 -18.79 -6.19 0.91
C THR A 139 -18.44 -5.31 2.11
N VAL A 140 -17.66 -5.86 3.04
CA VAL A 140 -17.21 -5.22 4.29
C VAL A 140 -15.85 -4.53 4.14
N TYR A 141 -15.01 -4.97 3.19
CA TYR A 141 -13.70 -4.37 2.91
C TYR A 141 -13.76 -3.73 1.52
N GLN A 142 -14.34 -2.54 1.50
CA GLN A 142 -14.64 -1.82 0.27
C GLN A 142 -13.36 -1.27 -0.36
N ARG A 143 -13.32 -1.33 -1.69
CA ARG A 143 -12.30 -0.67 -2.50
C ARG A 143 -12.96 0.06 -3.64
N SER A 144 -12.28 1.07 -4.16
CA SER A 144 -12.67 1.80 -5.35
C SER A 144 -11.44 2.08 -6.22
N SER A 145 -11.66 2.57 -7.43
CA SER A 145 -10.61 3.03 -8.32
C SER A 145 -10.87 4.50 -8.69
N PRO A 146 -9.82 5.34 -8.78
CA PRO A 146 -9.99 6.75 -9.14
C PRO A 146 -10.60 6.97 -10.53
N ASP A 147 -11.00 8.21 -10.80
CA ASP A 147 -11.34 8.66 -12.15
C ASP A 147 -10.08 9.22 -12.85
N PRO A 148 -9.76 8.81 -14.09
CA PRO A 148 -8.55 9.27 -14.78
C PRO A 148 -8.68 10.66 -15.40
N LEU A 149 -9.90 11.20 -15.51
CA LEU A 149 -10.18 12.46 -16.18
C LEU A 149 -10.34 13.63 -15.20
N ALA A 150 -10.72 13.36 -13.95
CA ALA A 150 -10.97 14.40 -12.95
C ALA A 150 -10.70 13.95 -11.52
N GLU A 151 -10.34 14.91 -10.66
CA GLU A 151 -10.36 14.70 -9.22
C GLU A 151 -11.80 14.50 -8.74
N LYS A 152 -12.05 13.39 -8.04
CA LYS A 152 -13.37 12.99 -7.53
C LYS A 152 -13.30 12.58 -6.07
N TRP A 153 -14.35 12.91 -5.33
CA TRP A 153 -14.59 12.35 -4.02
C TRP A 153 -15.03 10.89 -4.12
N ILE A 154 -14.33 10.01 -3.41
CA ILE A 154 -14.72 8.62 -3.17
C ILE A 154 -15.23 8.51 -1.74
N LYS A 155 -16.38 7.84 -1.58
CA LYS A 155 -17.07 7.62 -0.32
C LYS A 155 -16.89 6.17 0.14
N PHE A 156 -16.63 5.99 1.43
CA PHE A 156 -16.75 4.73 2.14
C PHE A 156 -17.63 4.91 3.38
N ASN A 157 -18.61 4.03 3.58
CA ASN A 157 -19.37 4.03 4.83
C ASN A 157 -18.50 3.42 5.94
N ALA A 158 -18.36 4.16 7.05
CA ALA A 158 -17.50 3.78 8.18
C ALA A 158 -18.28 3.11 9.32
N ASP A 159 -19.62 3.05 9.25
CA ASP A 159 -20.47 2.63 10.38
C ASP A 159 -20.17 1.22 10.85
N TYR A 160 -19.91 0.29 9.92
CA TYR A 160 -19.61 -1.10 10.26
C TYR A 160 -18.36 -1.23 11.14
N TRP A 161 -17.37 -0.35 10.93
CA TRP A 161 -16.08 -0.40 11.61
C TRP A 161 -15.96 0.61 12.76
N ALA A 162 -17.06 1.30 13.14
CA ALA A 162 -17.03 2.30 14.19
C ALA A 162 -16.48 1.73 15.51
N GLY A 163 -15.47 2.40 16.07
CA GLY A 163 -14.71 2.00 17.26
C GLY A 163 -13.44 1.20 16.95
N GLU A 164 -13.26 0.71 15.73
CA GLU A 164 -12.07 -0.01 15.30
C GLU A 164 -10.98 0.95 14.80
N THR A 165 -9.73 0.48 14.76
CA THR A 165 -8.60 1.27 14.25
C THR A 165 -8.20 0.85 12.83
N GLY A 166 -7.94 1.83 11.97
CA GLY A 166 -7.40 1.59 10.63
C GLY A 166 -6.80 2.82 9.97
N TYR A 167 -6.65 2.76 8.65
CA TYR A 167 -6.07 3.83 7.83
C TYR A 167 -6.67 3.80 6.42
N LEU A 168 -6.61 4.94 5.73
CA LEU A 168 -6.84 5.04 4.29
C LEU A 168 -5.58 4.67 3.53
N GLU A 169 -5.73 4.05 2.36
CA GLU A 169 -4.61 3.67 1.52
C GLU A 169 -4.95 3.87 0.04
N VAL A 170 -3.97 4.41 -0.69
CA VAL A 170 -3.98 4.52 -2.15
C VAL A 170 -2.70 3.90 -2.70
N THR A 171 -2.84 3.01 -3.69
CA THR A 171 -1.73 2.25 -4.27
C THR A 171 -1.77 2.26 -5.79
N THR A 172 -0.60 2.24 -6.41
CA THR A 172 -0.43 1.87 -7.82
C THR A 172 -0.60 0.37 -8.04
N ASN A 173 -0.87 -0.04 -9.28
CA ASN A 173 -1.35 -1.38 -9.63
C ASN A 173 -0.50 -2.55 -9.09
N ARG A 174 0.82 -2.42 -9.11
CA ARG A 174 1.74 -3.49 -8.69
C ARG A 174 2.03 -3.48 -7.19
N ASP A 175 1.57 -2.45 -6.48
CA ASP A 175 1.83 -2.22 -5.06
C ASP A 175 0.64 -2.59 -4.18
N HIS A 176 -0.43 -3.15 -4.77
CA HIS A 176 -1.52 -3.73 -3.98
C HIS A 176 -0.96 -4.84 -3.10
N PRO A 177 -1.16 -4.80 -1.77
CA PRO A 177 -0.66 -5.86 -0.89
C PRO A 177 -1.47 -7.15 -1.03
N VAL A 178 -2.64 -7.09 -1.68
CA VAL A 178 -3.46 -8.26 -2.05
C VAL A 178 -3.84 -8.08 -3.51
N GLU A 179 -3.53 -9.08 -4.34
CA GLU A 179 -3.84 -9.08 -5.79
C GLU A 179 -3.16 -7.93 -6.56
N ALA A 180 -1.87 -7.72 -6.30
CA ALA A 180 -1.02 -6.92 -7.19
C ALA A 180 -1.24 -7.39 -8.64
N GLY A 181 -1.56 -6.43 -9.51
CA GLY A 181 -1.62 -6.70 -10.94
C GLY A 181 -0.23 -6.62 -11.55
N ASP A 182 -0.16 -6.86 -12.85
CA ASP A 182 1.08 -6.83 -13.63
C ASP A 182 1.22 -5.55 -14.47
N ALA A 183 0.34 -4.54 -14.28
CA ALA A 183 0.37 -3.33 -15.09
C ALA A 183 1.58 -2.47 -14.74
N GLU A 184 2.45 -2.27 -15.72
CA GLU A 184 3.70 -1.51 -15.58
C GLU A 184 3.50 -0.01 -15.38
N ARG A 185 2.35 0.53 -15.84
CA ARG A 185 1.99 1.92 -15.68
C ARG A 185 0.74 2.03 -14.82
N SER A 186 0.84 2.78 -13.74
CA SER A 186 -0.28 3.11 -12.86
C SER A 186 0.08 4.34 -12.04
N TRP A 187 -0.90 5.19 -11.78
CA TRP A 187 -0.73 6.46 -11.13
C TRP A 187 -1.98 6.92 -10.39
N PHE A 188 -1.74 7.74 -9.38
CA PHE A 188 -2.79 8.45 -8.66
C PHE A 188 -2.32 9.84 -8.23
N GLY A 189 -3.30 10.61 -7.79
CA GLY A 189 -3.18 11.89 -7.13
C GLY A 189 -4.16 11.94 -5.96
N VAL A 190 -3.75 12.48 -4.83
CA VAL A 190 -4.61 12.69 -3.65
C VAL A 190 -4.43 14.12 -3.17
N THR A 191 -5.52 14.84 -2.94
CA THR A 191 -5.47 16.23 -2.45
C THR A 191 -5.95 16.36 -1.01
N GLU A 192 -6.99 15.64 -0.63
CA GLU A 192 -7.57 15.69 0.70
C GLU A 192 -8.34 14.42 1.07
N ALA A 193 -8.49 14.17 2.37
CA ALA A 193 -9.33 13.13 2.94
C ALA A 193 -9.97 13.61 4.23
N LEU A 194 -11.15 13.10 4.59
CA LEU A 194 -11.85 13.46 5.82
C LEU A 194 -12.78 12.35 6.30
N LEU A 195 -13.08 12.34 7.59
CA LEU A 195 -14.14 11.52 8.19
C LEU A 195 -15.26 12.44 8.69
N SER A 196 -16.45 12.25 8.12
CA SER A 196 -17.66 13.01 8.44
C SER A 196 -18.59 12.20 9.34
N LYS A 197 -19.22 12.86 10.31
CA LYS A 197 -20.22 12.27 11.22
C LYS A 197 -21.59 12.15 10.51
N PRO A 198 -22.49 11.27 11.00
CA PRO A 198 -23.83 11.16 10.44
C PRO A 198 -24.55 12.51 10.50
N GLY A 199 -25.17 12.91 9.38
CA GLY A 199 -25.88 14.18 9.26
C GLY A 199 -25.01 15.41 9.01
N GLN A 200 -23.67 15.31 9.04
CA GLN A 200 -22.81 16.41 8.60
C GLN A 200 -22.88 16.63 7.09
N ALA A 201 -22.59 17.86 6.66
CA ALA A 201 -22.48 18.19 5.25
C ALA A 201 -21.39 17.35 4.58
N GLN A 202 -21.80 16.56 3.59
CA GLN A 202 -20.91 15.71 2.81
C GLN A 202 -20.11 16.56 1.81
N PRO A 203 -18.82 16.25 1.60
CA PRO A 203 -18.05 16.90 0.55
C PRO A 203 -18.66 16.59 -0.83
N ARG A 204 -18.54 17.56 -1.74
CA ARG A 204 -18.99 17.45 -3.13
C ARG A 204 -17.93 18.06 -4.03
N ASP A 205 -17.94 17.64 -5.30
CA ASP A 205 -17.19 18.35 -6.33
C ASP A 205 -17.91 19.67 -6.63
N GLU A 206 -17.46 20.74 -5.99
CA GLU A 206 -18.11 22.05 -6.07
C GLU A 206 -17.59 22.81 -7.31
N ILE A 207 -18.50 23.27 -8.17
CA ILE A 207 -18.13 23.99 -9.39
C ILE A 207 -17.31 25.27 -9.11
N ALA A 208 -17.48 25.86 -7.93
CA ALA A 208 -16.72 27.03 -7.48
C ALA A 208 -15.22 26.75 -7.31
N GLU A 209 -14.79 25.50 -7.10
CA GLU A 209 -13.37 25.15 -7.02
C GLU A 209 -12.64 25.35 -8.35
N VAL A 210 -13.40 25.38 -9.45
CA VAL A 210 -12.91 25.63 -10.81
C VAL A 210 -13.31 27.02 -11.28
N LEU A 211 -14.57 27.43 -11.04
CA LEU A 211 -15.16 28.60 -11.68
C LEU A 211 -15.04 29.90 -10.86
N SER A 212 -14.72 29.85 -9.56
CA SER A 212 -14.62 31.07 -8.74
C SER A 212 -13.75 32.17 -9.34
N PRO A 213 -12.60 31.90 -10.02
CA PRO A 213 -11.81 32.98 -10.63
C PRO A 213 -12.60 33.78 -11.69
N ILE A 214 -13.50 33.16 -12.44
CA ILE A 214 -14.33 33.84 -13.47
C ILE A 214 -15.32 34.80 -12.82
N PHE A 215 -15.87 34.45 -11.65
CA PHE A 215 -16.93 35.20 -10.98
C PHE A 215 -16.44 36.16 -9.88
N ALA A 216 -15.13 36.18 -9.61
CA ALA A 216 -14.55 37.09 -8.62
C ALA A 216 -14.80 38.57 -8.92
N GLU A 217 -14.88 38.95 -10.21
CA GLU A 217 -15.18 40.31 -10.67
C GLU A 217 -16.35 40.29 -11.66
N PRO A 218 -17.11 41.39 -11.79
CA PRO A 218 -18.17 41.51 -12.80
C PRO A 218 -17.61 41.51 -14.24
N LEU A 219 -18.47 41.18 -15.21
CA LEU A 219 -18.13 41.35 -16.62
C LEU A 219 -18.05 42.84 -16.96
N SER A 220 -17.11 43.21 -17.82
CA SER A 220 -17.02 44.58 -18.36
C SER A 220 -18.23 44.96 -19.21
N LYS A 221 -18.83 43.98 -19.88
CA LYS A 221 -20.09 44.07 -20.63
C LYS A 221 -20.87 42.78 -20.42
N ASP A 222 -22.18 42.87 -20.25
CA ASP A 222 -23.05 41.70 -20.06
C ASP A 222 -23.37 41.04 -21.41
N ASN A 223 -22.34 40.56 -22.09
CA ASN A 223 -22.42 39.87 -23.38
C ASN A 223 -21.19 38.98 -23.60
N GLN A 224 -21.18 38.27 -24.75
CA GLN A 224 -20.10 37.37 -25.15
C GLN A 224 -18.71 38.03 -25.16
N ASN A 225 -18.63 39.31 -25.55
CA ASN A 225 -17.36 40.03 -25.60
C ASN A 225 -16.81 40.32 -24.20
N GLY A 226 -17.67 40.70 -23.25
CA GLY A 226 -17.29 40.86 -21.85
C GLY A 226 -16.89 39.53 -21.21
N LEU A 227 -17.58 38.43 -21.53
CA LEU A 227 -17.20 37.09 -21.08
C LEU A 227 -15.84 36.67 -21.63
N ARG A 228 -15.58 36.89 -22.92
CA ARG A 228 -14.28 36.59 -23.55
C ARG A 228 -13.15 37.37 -22.87
N ALA A 229 -13.36 38.67 -22.64
CA ALA A 229 -12.40 39.51 -21.93
C ALA A 229 -12.12 38.97 -20.51
N ARG A 230 -13.17 38.53 -19.80
CA ARG A 230 -13.00 37.94 -18.45
C ARG A 230 -12.21 36.64 -18.46
N TYR A 231 -12.47 35.75 -19.41
CA TYR A 231 -11.68 34.52 -19.57
C TYR A 231 -10.20 34.84 -19.86
N ALA A 232 -9.93 35.77 -20.78
CA ALA A 232 -8.58 36.19 -21.11
C ALA A 232 -7.84 36.77 -19.89
N GLU A 233 -8.50 37.64 -19.12
CA GLU A 233 -7.95 38.22 -17.88
C GLU A 233 -7.62 37.13 -16.84
N VAL A 234 -8.55 36.20 -16.59
CA VAL A 234 -8.36 35.13 -15.62
C VAL A 234 -7.24 34.18 -16.03
N ILE A 235 -7.18 33.82 -17.31
CA ILE A 235 -6.09 33.01 -17.87
C ILE A 235 -4.76 33.75 -17.69
N GLN A 236 -4.68 35.01 -18.11
CA GLN A 236 -3.45 35.79 -18.03
C GLN A 236 -2.95 35.92 -16.58
N LYS A 237 -3.85 36.25 -15.64
CA LYS A 237 -3.52 36.32 -14.20
C LYS A 237 -3.04 34.98 -13.66
N ALA A 238 -3.68 33.88 -14.02
CA ALA A 238 -3.28 32.54 -13.59
C ALA A 238 -1.91 32.15 -14.19
N VAL A 239 -1.67 32.40 -15.48
CA VAL A 239 -0.36 32.11 -16.12
C VAL A 239 0.75 32.94 -15.47
N ILE A 240 0.55 34.24 -15.23
CA ILE A 240 1.54 35.10 -14.54
C ILE A 240 1.81 34.59 -13.11
N ALA A 241 0.78 34.16 -12.39
CA ALA A 241 0.95 33.57 -11.06
C ALA A 241 1.73 32.24 -11.15
N TRP A 242 1.49 31.45 -12.19
CA TRP A 242 2.19 30.19 -12.43
C TRP A 242 3.68 30.41 -12.72
N GLU A 243 4.01 31.37 -13.58
CA GLU A 243 5.40 31.79 -13.86
C GLU A 243 6.14 32.23 -12.60
N LYS A 244 5.43 32.85 -11.66
CA LYS A 244 5.96 33.28 -10.35
C LYS A 244 5.94 32.19 -9.29
N ASN A 245 5.48 30.98 -9.61
CA ASN A 245 5.32 29.86 -8.67
C ASN A 245 4.40 30.19 -7.47
N ASP A 246 3.36 31.00 -7.73
CA ASP A 246 2.38 31.52 -6.76
C ASP A 246 0.94 31.20 -7.18
N LEU A 247 0.77 30.12 -7.96
CA LEU A 247 -0.55 29.69 -8.42
C LEU A 247 -1.38 29.21 -7.22
N THR A 248 -2.66 29.56 -7.20
CA THR A 248 -3.62 29.00 -6.24
C THR A 248 -4.23 27.69 -6.75
N ASP A 249 -4.78 26.87 -5.84
CA ASP A 249 -5.47 25.62 -6.22
C ASP A 249 -6.62 25.84 -7.23
N SER A 250 -7.39 26.94 -7.10
CA SER A 250 -8.48 27.26 -8.03
C SER A 250 -7.97 27.76 -9.37
N GLN A 251 -6.85 28.48 -9.41
CA GLN A 251 -6.18 28.85 -10.65
C GLN A 251 -5.59 27.63 -11.38
N ALA A 252 -4.97 26.70 -10.66
CA ALA A 252 -4.50 25.44 -11.25
C ALA A 252 -5.66 24.65 -11.87
N ARG A 253 -6.76 24.50 -11.13
CA ARG A 253 -7.96 23.78 -11.59
C ARG A 253 -8.63 24.46 -12.78
N ILE A 254 -8.73 25.80 -12.81
CA ILE A 254 -9.34 26.47 -13.95
C ILE A 254 -8.48 26.38 -15.20
N LEU A 255 -7.15 26.53 -15.08
CA LEU A 255 -6.23 26.33 -16.19
C LEU A 255 -6.32 24.89 -16.72
N ASN A 256 -6.32 23.89 -15.83
CA ASN A 256 -6.50 22.50 -16.24
C ASN A 256 -7.84 22.28 -16.95
N ASN A 257 -8.92 22.87 -16.41
CA ASN A 257 -10.23 22.73 -17.04
C ASN A 257 -10.28 23.37 -18.43
N MET A 258 -9.67 24.55 -18.60
CA MET A 258 -9.55 25.22 -19.90
C MET A 258 -8.68 24.42 -20.88
N LEU A 259 -7.60 23.81 -20.40
CA LEU A 259 -6.76 22.87 -21.17
C LEU A 259 -7.59 21.70 -21.70
N LYS A 260 -8.39 21.06 -20.83
CA LYS A 260 -9.25 19.90 -21.19
C LYS A 260 -10.43 20.24 -22.11
N ASN A 261 -10.79 21.51 -22.23
CA ASN A 261 -11.90 22.00 -23.06
C ASN A 261 -11.41 22.79 -24.27
N ASP A 262 -10.14 22.63 -24.66
CA ASP A 262 -9.51 23.27 -25.83
C ASP A 262 -9.56 24.81 -25.83
N LEU A 263 -9.68 25.43 -24.65
CA LEU A 263 -9.63 26.89 -24.48
C LEU A 263 -8.21 27.41 -24.30
N LEU A 264 -7.28 26.54 -23.86
CA LEU A 264 -5.85 26.80 -23.87
C LEU A 264 -5.20 25.97 -24.99
N PRO A 265 -4.50 26.60 -25.94
CA PRO A 265 -3.78 25.86 -26.96
C PRO A 265 -2.74 24.94 -26.30
N ASN A 266 -2.75 23.66 -26.68
CA ASN A 266 -1.89 22.63 -26.10
C ASN A 266 -1.25 21.70 -27.16
N ALA A 267 -1.47 21.99 -28.44
CA ALA A 267 -0.93 21.20 -29.53
C ALA A 267 0.55 21.53 -29.77
N LYS A 268 1.41 20.51 -29.87
CA LYS A 268 2.86 20.68 -30.10
C LYS A 268 3.17 21.48 -31.36
N GLU A 269 2.38 21.31 -32.41
CA GLU A 269 2.51 22.05 -33.67
C GLU A 269 2.39 23.57 -33.50
N LYS A 270 1.60 24.03 -32.52
CA LYS A 270 1.42 25.46 -32.23
C LYS A 270 2.59 26.04 -31.43
N PHE A 271 3.46 25.20 -30.85
CA PHE A 271 4.57 25.60 -29.99
C PHE A 271 5.85 24.84 -30.34
N PRO A 272 6.57 25.24 -31.40
CA PRO A 272 7.74 24.51 -31.90
C PRO A 272 8.82 24.26 -30.84
N HIS A 273 9.10 25.25 -29.98
CA HIS A 273 10.09 25.10 -28.90
C HIS A 273 9.66 24.03 -27.88
N CYS A 274 8.38 23.98 -27.51
CA CYS A 274 7.86 22.95 -26.61
C CYS A 274 7.84 21.56 -27.27
N ASN A 275 7.65 21.48 -28.59
CA ASN A 275 7.65 20.21 -29.31
C ASN A 275 9.00 19.48 -29.15
N GLU A 276 10.12 20.18 -29.27
CA GLU A 276 11.46 19.61 -29.06
C GLU A 276 11.61 19.04 -27.65
N LEU A 277 11.24 19.82 -26.63
CA LEU A 277 11.31 19.41 -25.22
C LEU A 277 10.40 18.22 -24.90
N VAL A 278 9.18 18.19 -25.43
CA VAL A 278 8.25 17.06 -25.22
C VAL A 278 8.78 15.79 -25.86
N ASN A 279 9.35 15.88 -27.07
CA ASN A 279 9.93 14.72 -27.75
C ASN A 279 11.18 14.21 -27.02
N GLU A 280 12.01 15.10 -26.47
CA GLU A 280 13.12 14.73 -25.60
C GLU A 280 12.63 14.04 -24.32
N TYR A 281 11.64 14.64 -23.64
CA TYR A 281 11.02 14.04 -22.45
C TYR A 281 10.50 12.63 -22.74
N ARG A 282 9.77 12.42 -23.84
CA ARG A 282 9.25 11.09 -24.23
C ARG A 282 10.38 10.06 -24.44
N LYS A 283 11.47 10.46 -25.12
CA LYS A 283 12.66 9.60 -25.30
C LYS A 283 13.34 9.22 -23.98
N ILE A 284 13.34 10.12 -22.99
CA ILE A 284 13.89 9.85 -21.66
C ILE A 284 12.94 8.97 -20.85
N GLU A 285 11.64 9.25 -20.89
CA GLU A 285 10.59 8.50 -20.19
C GLU A 285 10.50 7.05 -20.66
N GLU A 286 10.67 6.80 -21.96
CA GLU A 286 10.74 5.45 -22.53
C GLU A 286 11.85 4.60 -21.89
N LYS A 287 12.98 5.21 -21.55
CA LYS A 287 14.12 4.56 -20.90
C LYS A 287 13.92 4.30 -19.40
N VAL A 288 12.91 4.92 -18.77
CA VAL A 288 12.59 4.65 -17.37
C VAL A 288 12.17 3.19 -17.24
N THR A 289 12.91 2.43 -16.43
CA THR A 289 12.61 1.04 -16.11
C THR A 289 11.60 0.99 -14.97
N VAL A 290 10.59 0.14 -15.10
CA VAL A 290 9.62 -0.08 -14.03
C VAL A 290 10.31 -0.76 -12.84
N PRO A 291 10.04 -0.37 -11.58
CA PRO A 291 10.63 -1.01 -10.42
C PRO A 291 10.39 -2.52 -10.40
N ARG A 292 11.43 -3.29 -10.03
CA ARG A 292 11.29 -4.70 -9.66
C ARG A 292 10.83 -4.76 -8.21
N LEU A 293 9.65 -5.32 -7.99
CA LEU A 293 9.07 -5.43 -6.66
C LEU A 293 9.39 -6.80 -6.05
N ALA A 294 9.56 -6.82 -4.73
CA ALA A 294 9.62 -8.03 -3.92
C ALA A 294 8.60 -7.90 -2.79
N PRO A 295 7.86 -8.97 -2.44
CA PRO A 295 6.98 -8.95 -1.29
C PRO A 295 7.76 -8.53 -0.04
N GLY A 296 7.24 -7.54 0.66
CA GLY A 296 7.87 -6.97 1.84
C GLY A 296 6.83 -6.39 2.77
N VAL A 297 7.29 -5.86 3.89
CA VAL A 297 6.45 -5.19 4.86
C VAL A 297 6.79 -3.72 4.86
N LEU A 298 5.78 -2.86 4.73
CA LEU A 298 5.94 -1.43 4.93
C LEU A 298 5.81 -1.11 6.41
N ASP A 299 6.73 -0.28 6.90
CA ASP A 299 6.63 0.22 8.26
C ASP A 299 5.52 1.28 8.33
N GLY A 300 4.79 1.23 9.44
CA GLY A 300 3.76 2.22 9.78
C GLY A 300 4.14 2.99 11.03
N GLU A 301 3.16 3.64 11.65
CA GLU A 301 3.35 4.31 12.93
C GLU A 301 3.48 3.28 14.06
N PRO A 302 4.47 3.40 14.97
CA PRO A 302 4.55 2.55 16.15
C PRO A 302 3.39 2.84 17.11
N PHE A 303 2.75 1.79 17.63
CA PHE A 303 1.70 1.91 18.64
C PHE A 303 1.75 0.74 19.63
N ASP A 304 1.34 1.02 20.87
CA ASP A 304 1.13 0.01 21.89
C ASP A 304 -0.24 -0.65 21.70
N GLN A 305 -0.38 -1.91 22.09
CA GLN A 305 -1.60 -2.68 21.88
C GLN A 305 -2.23 -3.04 23.23
N ALA A 306 -3.55 -2.93 23.34
CA ALA A 306 -4.24 -3.35 24.56
C ALA A 306 -4.20 -4.88 24.72
N LEU A 307 -4.09 -5.34 25.97
CA LEU A 307 -4.44 -6.71 26.32
C LEU A 307 -5.95 -6.89 26.12
N PHE A 308 -6.37 -7.95 25.44
CA PHE A 308 -7.78 -8.25 25.26
C PHE A 308 -8.23 -9.37 26.19
N GLU A 309 -9.27 -9.12 26.98
CA GLU A 309 -9.82 -10.12 27.89
C GLU A 309 -10.27 -11.36 27.12
N ARG A 310 -9.61 -12.50 27.35
CA ARG A 310 -9.84 -13.76 26.64
C ARG A 310 -9.76 -13.62 25.11
N GLY A 311 -8.96 -12.67 24.61
CA GLY A 311 -8.82 -12.39 23.18
C GLY A 311 -10.00 -11.66 22.54
N ASN A 312 -10.96 -11.15 23.33
CA ASN A 312 -12.08 -10.39 22.78
C ASN A 312 -11.66 -8.95 22.45
N HIS A 313 -11.52 -8.62 21.17
CA HIS A 313 -11.18 -7.28 20.67
C HIS A 313 -12.09 -6.15 21.20
N LYS A 314 -13.33 -6.46 21.60
CA LYS A 314 -14.28 -5.49 22.18
C LYS A 314 -14.08 -5.23 23.68
N LYS A 315 -13.14 -5.93 24.32
CA LYS A 315 -12.81 -5.79 25.74
C LYS A 315 -11.32 -5.50 25.92
N PRO A 316 -10.84 -4.31 25.47
CA PRO A 316 -9.49 -3.87 25.78
C PRO A 316 -9.35 -3.65 27.28
N ALA A 317 -8.28 -4.17 27.86
CA ALA A 317 -7.86 -3.93 29.23
C ALA A 317 -6.75 -2.86 29.23
N HIS A 318 -5.65 -3.09 29.96
CA HIS A 318 -4.51 -2.17 29.97
C HIS A 318 -3.68 -2.25 28.69
N GLN A 319 -3.00 -1.15 28.36
CA GLN A 319 -2.05 -1.09 27.25
C GLN A 319 -0.82 -1.93 27.54
N VAL A 320 -0.38 -2.69 26.55
CA VAL A 320 0.86 -3.47 26.58
C VAL A 320 1.89 -2.74 25.72
N PRO A 321 2.99 -2.24 26.29
CA PRO A 321 4.02 -1.57 25.52
C PRO A 321 4.63 -2.52 24.50
N ARG A 322 5.08 -2.00 23.37
CA ARG A 322 5.92 -2.80 22.45
C ARG A 322 7.21 -3.19 23.16
N ARG A 323 7.43 -4.49 23.34
CA ARG A 323 8.61 -5.08 23.97
C ARG A 323 8.76 -6.54 23.56
N PHE A 324 9.84 -7.18 23.99
CA PHE A 324 9.99 -8.63 23.87
C PHE A 324 9.09 -9.38 24.87
N LEU A 325 9.32 -10.69 25.04
CA LEU A 325 8.61 -11.46 26.05
C LEU A 325 9.04 -10.99 27.45
N GLU A 326 8.09 -10.49 28.23
CA GLU A 326 8.29 -9.96 29.59
C GLU A 326 9.01 -10.94 30.53
N ALA A 327 8.83 -12.24 30.34
CA ALA A 327 9.52 -13.27 31.12
C ALA A 327 11.04 -13.36 30.84
N ILE A 328 11.52 -12.72 29.77
CA ILE A 328 12.93 -12.71 29.34
C ILE A 328 13.50 -11.31 29.50
N ASP A 329 12.78 -10.30 28.97
CA ASP A 329 13.15 -8.89 29.05
C ASP A 329 11.88 -8.04 28.91
N ASP A 330 11.62 -7.22 29.91
CA ASP A 330 10.42 -6.38 30.00
C ASP A 330 10.63 -4.95 29.49
N THR A 331 11.85 -4.64 29.01
CA THR A 331 12.25 -3.32 28.50
C THR A 331 11.43 -2.92 27.27
N PRO A 332 10.70 -1.79 27.31
CA PRO A 332 10.00 -1.26 26.15
C PRO A 332 10.93 -0.87 25.00
N TYR A 333 10.50 -1.13 23.77
CA TYR A 333 11.17 -0.65 22.57
C TYR A 333 11.09 0.87 22.43
N PRO A 334 12.09 1.51 21.79
CA PRO A 334 12.06 2.95 21.54
C PRO A 334 10.80 3.38 20.79
N LYS A 335 10.24 4.53 21.17
CA LYS A 335 9.08 5.13 20.48
C LYS A 335 9.42 5.65 19.07
N THR A 336 10.71 5.87 18.79
CA THR A 336 11.21 6.39 17.52
C THR A 336 11.35 5.32 16.43
N THR A 337 11.24 4.05 16.78
CA THR A 337 11.35 2.92 15.85
C THR A 337 10.08 2.09 15.86
N ILE A 338 9.86 1.30 14.81
CA ILE A 338 8.70 0.42 14.70
C ILE A 338 8.81 -0.84 15.58
N GLY A 339 9.99 -1.16 16.11
CA GLY A 339 10.23 -2.31 16.99
C GLY A 339 10.58 -3.62 16.27
N ARG A 340 10.57 -3.65 14.92
CA ARG A 340 10.84 -4.88 14.15
C ARG A 340 12.30 -5.30 14.22
N LEU A 341 13.22 -4.34 14.14
CA LEU A 341 14.65 -4.62 14.22
C LEU A 341 15.02 -5.07 15.63
N GLU A 342 14.48 -4.40 16.63
CA GLU A 342 14.62 -4.73 18.05
C GLU A 342 14.10 -6.15 18.32
N PHE A 343 12.89 -6.47 17.85
CA PHE A 343 12.34 -7.81 17.94
C PHE A 343 13.23 -8.87 17.27
N ALA A 344 13.78 -8.58 16.09
CA ALA A 344 14.69 -9.50 15.41
C ALA A 344 16.01 -9.71 16.19
N GLN A 345 16.54 -8.65 16.80
CA GLN A 345 17.74 -8.72 17.64
C GLN A 345 17.48 -9.53 18.92
N ASP A 346 16.35 -9.31 19.60
CA ASP A 346 15.95 -10.06 20.79
C ASP A 346 15.66 -11.52 20.51
N LEU A 347 15.02 -11.82 19.37
CA LEU A 347 14.75 -13.18 18.94
C LEU A 347 16.04 -13.99 18.75
N LEU A 348 17.14 -13.33 18.34
CA LEU A 348 18.43 -13.96 18.09
C LEU A 348 19.45 -13.76 19.22
N ARG A 349 19.05 -13.12 20.33
CA ARG A 349 19.90 -12.78 21.47
C ARG A 349 20.48 -14.01 22.16
N LYS A 350 21.74 -13.94 22.60
CA LYS A 350 22.52 -15.12 23.07
C LYS A 350 21.89 -15.84 24.27
N ASP A 351 21.24 -15.08 25.14
CA ASP A 351 20.52 -15.52 26.34
C ASP A 351 19.07 -15.96 26.07
N ASN A 352 18.55 -15.83 24.84
CA ASN A 352 17.26 -16.41 24.45
C ASN A 352 17.46 -17.90 24.05
N PRO A 353 17.00 -18.86 24.86
CA PRO A 353 17.20 -20.29 24.60
C PRO A 353 16.15 -20.88 23.64
N PHE A 354 15.06 -20.16 23.35
CA PHE A 354 13.90 -20.73 22.68
C PHE A 354 14.10 -20.86 21.18
N THR A 355 14.64 -19.83 20.53
CA THR A 355 14.71 -19.77 19.06
C THR A 355 15.50 -20.95 18.47
N THR A 356 16.66 -21.26 19.05
CA THR A 356 17.51 -22.39 18.61
C THR A 356 16.87 -23.75 18.92
N ARG A 357 16.27 -23.92 20.11
CA ARG A 357 15.57 -25.16 20.50
C ARG A 357 14.40 -25.46 19.58
N VAL A 358 13.58 -24.45 19.28
CA VAL A 358 12.40 -24.60 18.41
C VAL A 358 12.81 -25.00 16.99
N ILE A 359 13.75 -24.27 16.37
CA ILE A 359 14.15 -24.58 14.99
C ILE A 359 14.87 -25.93 14.87
N VAL A 360 15.72 -26.29 15.82
CA VAL A 360 16.39 -27.60 15.86
C VAL A 360 15.36 -28.72 16.03
N ASN A 361 14.38 -28.55 16.92
CA ASN A 361 13.32 -29.54 17.10
C ASN A 361 12.46 -29.68 15.83
N ARG A 362 12.20 -28.60 15.10
CA ARG A 362 11.50 -28.66 13.80
C ARG A 362 12.33 -29.40 12.75
N ILE A 363 13.63 -29.10 12.63
CA ILE A 363 14.53 -29.84 11.73
C ILE A 363 14.54 -31.33 12.10
N TRP A 364 14.66 -31.63 13.40
CA TRP A 364 14.60 -32.99 13.90
C TRP A 364 13.26 -33.66 13.54
N HIS A 365 12.13 -33.01 13.81
CA HIS A 365 10.81 -33.50 13.48
C HIS A 365 10.66 -33.86 11.99
N HIS A 366 11.10 -32.99 11.08
CA HIS A 366 11.05 -33.26 9.64
C HIS A 366 11.94 -34.42 9.20
N LEU A 367 13.09 -34.63 9.86
CA LEU A 367 14.02 -35.71 9.51
C LEU A 367 13.62 -37.05 10.14
N PHE A 368 13.22 -37.06 11.41
CA PHE A 368 12.97 -38.26 12.22
C PHE A 368 11.47 -38.58 12.38
N GLY A 369 10.57 -37.76 11.82
CA GLY A 369 9.11 -37.93 11.84
C GLY A 369 8.44 -37.40 13.12
N ASN A 370 9.14 -37.41 14.25
CA ASN A 370 8.68 -36.86 15.53
C ASN A 370 9.75 -35.91 16.08
N GLY A 371 9.32 -34.82 16.71
CA GLY A 371 10.24 -33.93 17.43
C GLY A 371 10.76 -34.58 18.71
N LEU A 372 11.90 -34.10 19.21
CA LEU A 372 12.34 -34.39 20.59
C LEU A 372 11.32 -33.88 21.61
N VAL A 373 10.70 -32.73 21.30
CA VAL A 373 9.42 -32.26 21.84
C VAL A 373 8.35 -32.55 20.79
N ARG A 374 7.39 -33.42 21.10
CA ARG A 374 6.37 -33.85 20.13
C ARG A 374 5.29 -32.81 19.84
N THR A 375 5.23 -31.75 20.66
CA THR A 375 4.45 -30.53 20.41
C THR A 375 5.35 -29.45 19.80
N PRO A 376 5.68 -29.50 18.50
CA PRO A 376 6.69 -28.62 17.89
C PRO A 376 6.36 -27.12 17.98
N ASP A 377 5.09 -26.77 18.22
CA ASP A 377 4.62 -25.38 18.35
C ASP A 377 4.37 -24.95 19.80
N ASN A 378 4.59 -25.83 20.79
CA ASN A 378 4.36 -25.53 22.20
C ASN A 378 5.49 -26.09 23.07
N PHE A 379 6.40 -25.21 23.47
CA PHE A 379 7.50 -25.49 24.41
C PHE A 379 7.19 -24.98 25.84
N GLY A 380 5.96 -24.52 26.08
CA GLY A 380 5.51 -24.04 27.38
C GLY A 380 4.93 -25.15 28.25
N LYS A 381 4.33 -24.78 29.39
CA LYS A 381 3.72 -25.72 30.37
C LYS A 381 2.61 -26.60 29.80
N LEU A 382 1.98 -26.18 28.70
CA LEU A 382 0.93 -26.93 28.02
C LEU A 382 1.46 -27.86 26.92
N GLY A 383 2.77 -27.80 26.64
CA GLY A 383 3.46 -28.70 25.72
C GLY A 383 4.02 -29.93 26.40
N GLU A 384 4.51 -30.87 25.61
CA GLU A 384 5.23 -32.03 26.12
C GLU A 384 6.67 -31.67 26.52
N LEU A 385 7.21 -32.38 27.51
CA LEU A 385 8.62 -32.27 27.86
C LEU A 385 9.49 -32.93 26.77
N PRO A 386 10.72 -32.42 26.54
CA PRO A 386 11.65 -33.07 25.62
C PRO A 386 11.99 -34.48 26.12
N THR A 387 11.91 -35.46 25.22
CA THR A 387 12.35 -36.84 25.49
C THR A 387 13.84 -36.91 25.84
N HIS A 388 14.64 -36.06 25.21
CA HIS A 388 16.09 -35.98 25.40
C HIS A 388 16.52 -34.51 25.59
N PRO A 389 16.37 -33.94 26.80
CA PRO A 389 16.64 -32.52 27.05
C PRO A 389 18.09 -32.12 26.76
N GLU A 390 19.07 -32.93 27.21
CA GLU A 390 20.49 -32.65 26.99
C GLU A 390 20.88 -32.70 25.51
N LEU A 391 20.30 -33.63 24.74
CA LEU A 391 20.51 -33.70 23.30
C LEU A 391 19.95 -32.47 22.61
N LEU A 392 18.75 -32.03 22.98
CA LEU A 392 18.15 -30.82 22.42
C LEU A 392 19.04 -29.59 22.69
N ASP A 393 19.59 -29.48 23.90
CA ASP A 393 20.49 -28.39 24.28
C ASP A 393 21.81 -28.44 23.50
N TYR A 394 22.42 -29.62 23.39
CA TYR A 394 23.61 -29.82 22.59
C TYR A 394 23.40 -29.41 21.12
N LEU A 395 22.31 -29.90 20.50
CA LEU A 395 21.99 -29.57 19.12
C LEU A 395 21.70 -28.08 18.93
N SER A 396 21.04 -27.46 19.90
CA SER A 396 20.73 -26.02 19.88
C SER A 396 21.99 -25.15 19.95
N GLN A 397 22.95 -25.51 20.82
CA GLN A 397 24.24 -24.82 20.91
C GLN A 397 25.07 -25.04 19.64
N LYS A 398 25.12 -26.27 19.12
CA LYS A 398 25.82 -26.60 17.88
C LYS A 398 25.25 -25.85 16.68
N PHE A 399 23.92 -25.75 16.57
CA PHE A 399 23.28 -25.01 15.48
C PHE A 399 23.70 -23.55 15.46
N ARG A 400 23.77 -22.95 16.65
CA ARG A 400 24.17 -21.56 16.83
C ARG A 400 25.65 -21.34 16.51
N SER A 401 26.52 -22.22 16.99
CA SER A 401 27.97 -22.11 16.74
C SER A 401 28.34 -22.35 15.26
N GLU A 402 27.51 -23.07 14.52
CA GLU A 402 27.64 -23.26 13.07
C GLU A 402 26.87 -22.23 12.23
N GLU A 403 26.68 -21.02 12.77
CA GLU A 403 26.09 -19.86 12.08
C GLU A 403 24.66 -20.11 11.58
N TRP A 404 23.87 -20.88 12.33
CA TRP A 404 22.46 -21.15 12.00
C TRP A 404 22.27 -21.85 10.65
N SER A 405 23.30 -22.56 10.17
CA SER A 405 23.25 -23.24 8.88
C SER A 405 22.36 -24.48 8.94
N ILE A 406 21.12 -24.34 8.48
CA ILE A 406 20.14 -25.44 8.38
C ILE A 406 20.76 -26.64 7.63
N LYS A 407 21.50 -26.36 6.55
CA LYS A 407 22.14 -27.41 5.74
C LYS A 407 23.22 -28.18 6.50
N ARG A 408 24.06 -27.50 7.30
CA ARG A 408 25.09 -28.17 8.12
C ARG A 408 24.43 -29.02 9.20
N MET A 409 23.39 -28.50 9.87
CA MET A 409 22.63 -29.25 10.86
C MET A 409 21.94 -30.49 10.27
N ILE A 410 21.27 -30.35 9.11
CA ILE A 410 20.67 -31.49 8.41
C ILE A 410 21.75 -32.52 8.10
N ARG A 411 22.90 -32.13 7.54
CA ARG A 411 24.01 -33.05 7.26
C ARG A 411 24.47 -33.78 8.52
N PHE A 412 24.64 -33.07 9.63
CA PHE A 412 25.03 -33.66 10.91
C PHE A 412 24.02 -34.71 11.39
N LEU A 413 22.73 -34.39 11.33
CA LEU A 413 21.67 -35.31 11.76
C LEU A 413 21.55 -36.53 10.86
N VAL A 414 21.55 -36.37 9.53
CA VAL A 414 21.38 -37.50 8.59
C VAL A 414 22.59 -38.44 8.51
N THR A 415 23.75 -37.99 8.99
CA THR A 415 24.97 -38.82 9.08
C THR A 415 25.12 -39.50 10.45
N SER A 416 24.23 -39.20 11.41
CA SER A 416 24.21 -39.84 12.73
C SER A 416 23.93 -41.34 12.63
N LYS A 417 24.31 -42.09 13.67
CA LYS A 417 23.94 -43.51 13.80
C LYS A 417 22.41 -43.65 13.92
N THR A 418 21.78 -42.77 14.71
CA THR A 418 20.33 -42.76 14.95
C THR A 418 19.52 -42.64 13.66
N PHE A 419 19.90 -41.74 12.75
CA PHE A 419 19.20 -41.58 11.47
C PHE A 419 19.42 -42.77 10.53
N ARG A 420 20.59 -43.40 10.59
CA ARG A 420 20.95 -44.55 9.74
C ARG A 420 20.52 -45.90 10.32
N SER A 421 19.83 -45.92 11.46
CA SER A 421 19.29 -47.14 12.06
C SER A 421 18.29 -47.83 11.13
N SER A 422 18.19 -49.15 11.23
CA SER A 422 17.15 -49.91 10.53
C SER A 422 15.76 -49.49 11.01
N SER A 423 14.77 -49.53 10.13
CA SER A 423 13.36 -49.35 10.49
C SER A 423 12.70 -50.64 10.99
N ASN A 424 13.45 -51.74 11.10
CA ASN A 424 12.95 -53.01 11.60
C ASN A 424 13.33 -53.21 13.08
N PRO A 425 12.42 -52.96 14.04
CA PRO A 425 12.71 -53.11 15.47
C PRO A 425 12.72 -54.57 15.92
N SER A 426 13.48 -54.86 16.98
CA SER A 426 13.37 -56.13 17.71
C SER A 426 12.03 -56.23 18.45
N SER A 427 11.63 -57.45 18.80
CA SER A 427 10.45 -57.70 19.64
C SER A 427 10.56 -56.99 20.99
N GLU A 428 11.76 -56.99 21.58
CA GLU A 428 12.01 -56.34 22.87
C GLU A 428 11.87 -54.83 22.80
N ALA A 429 12.40 -54.20 21.74
CA ALA A 429 12.26 -52.75 21.55
C ALA A 429 10.79 -52.33 21.43
N LYS A 430 9.99 -53.11 20.68
CA LYS A 430 8.55 -52.89 20.56
C LYS A 430 7.79 -53.06 21.87
N ARG A 431 8.27 -53.94 22.77
CA ARG A 431 7.65 -54.18 24.07
C ARG A 431 7.96 -53.09 25.09
N ILE A 432 9.23 -52.66 25.17
CA ILE A 432 9.70 -51.66 26.14
C ILE A 432 9.25 -50.25 25.74
N ASP A 433 9.41 -49.90 24.46
CA ASP A 433 9.12 -48.56 23.95
C ASP A 433 8.33 -48.64 22.63
N PRO A 434 7.02 -48.96 22.70
CA PRO A 434 6.19 -49.10 21.51
C PRO A 434 6.11 -47.83 20.65
N GLN A 435 6.35 -46.66 21.26
CA GLN A 435 6.28 -45.36 20.58
C GLN A 435 7.64 -44.89 20.05
N ASN A 436 8.70 -45.69 20.24
CA ASN A 436 10.07 -45.38 19.84
C ASN A 436 10.56 -44.00 20.34
N LEU A 437 10.18 -43.62 21.56
CA LEU A 437 10.64 -42.41 22.24
C LEU A 437 12.16 -42.37 22.39
N LEU A 438 12.79 -43.52 22.65
CA LEU A 438 14.22 -43.70 22.85
C LEU A 438 15.00 -43.89 21.54
N LEU A 439 14.32 -43.84 20.39
CA LEU A 439 14.93 -43.85 19.05
C LEU A 439 15.80 -45.10 18.78
N SER A 440 15.35 -46.25 19.26
CA SER A 440 16.03 -47.55 19.09
C SER A 440 16.11 -48.01 17.62
N HIS A 441 15.20 -47.53 16.78
CA HIS A 441 15.09 -47.83 15.36
C HIS A 441 14.62 -46.59 14.57
N ALA A 442 14.74 -46.61 13.25
CA ALA A 442 14.23 -45.52 12.41
C ALA A 442 12.70 -45.56 12.32
N ASN A 443 12.07 -44.38 12.44
CA ASN A 443 10.62 -44.25 12.27
C ASN A 443 10.23 -44.37 10.80
N LEU A 444 9.15 -45.12 10.54
CA LEU A 444 8.49 -45.09 9.24
C LEU A 444 7.76 -43.76 9.08
N ARG A 445 7.88 -43.14 7.92
CA ARG A 445 7.20 -41.89 7.57
C ARG A 445 6.45 -42.05 6.26
N ARG A 446 5.31 -41.37 6.18
CA ARG A 446 4.59 -41.22 4.91
C ARG A 446 5.43 -40.32 3.99
N LEU A 447 5.60 -40.74 2.74
CA LEU A 447 6.19 -39.88 1.72
C LEU A 447 5.17 -38.84 1.25
N GLU A 448 5.63 -37.61 1.09
CA GLU A 448 4.87 -36.53 0.46
C GLU A 448 4.76 -36.78 -1.06
N ALA A 449 3.93 -36.00 -1.75
CA ALA A 449 3.71 -36.19 -3.19
C ALA A 449 4.95 -35.86 -4.02
N GLU A 450 5.73 -34.89 -3.57
CA GLU A 450 6.89 -34.31 -4.24
C GLU A 450 8.03 -35.34 -4.37
N PRO A 451 8.49 -36.04 -3.30
CA PRO A 451 9.45 -37.14 -3.44
C PRO A 451 8.97 -38.28 -4.34
N ILE A 452 7.67 -38.62 -4.31
CA ILE A 452 7.11 -39.69 -5.15
C ILE A 452 7.21 -39.29 -6.64
N ARG A 453 6.78 -38.07 -6.98
CA ARG A 453 6.90 -37.51 -8.33
C ARG A 453 8.36 -37.46 -8.78
N ASP A 454 9.24 -36.92 -7.95
CA ASP A 454 10.66 -36.79 -8.28
C ASP A 454 11.31 -38.17 -8.47
N ALA A 455 10.90 -39.19 -7.71
CA ALA A 455 11.36 -40.57 -7.91
C ALA A 455 10.90 -41.15 -9.26
N MET A 456 9.66 -40.89 -9.69
CA MET A 456 9.17 -41.29 -11.01
C MET A 456 9.93 -40.58 -12.15
N LEU A 457 10.20 -39.28 -12.00
CA LEU A 457 11.01 -38.51 -12.95
C LEU A 457 12.46 -38.99 -13.00
N LEU A 458 13.03 -39.36 -11.84
CA LEU A 458 14.36 -39.91 -11.75
C LEU A 458 14.44 -41.28 -12.42
N ALA A 459 13.50 -42.18 -12.12
CA ALA A 459 13.43 -43.52 -12.72
C ALA A 459 13.25 -43.48 -14.24
N SER A 460 12.56 -42.46 -14.76
CA SER A 460 12.39 -42.24 -16.21
C SER A 460 13.53 -41.46 -16.88
N GLY A 461 14.57 -41.05 -16.13
CA GLY A 461 15.70 -40.28 -16.65
C GLY A 461 15.37 -38.83 -17.04
N ARG A 462 14.21 -38.32 -16.63
CA ARG A 462 13.71 -36.98 -17.01
C ARG A 462 14.01 -35.91 -15.97
N LEU A 463 14.33 -36.29 -14.73
CA LEU A 463 14.50 -35.34 -13.64
C LEU A 463 15.64 -34.34 -13.91
N GLN A 464 15.30 -33.06 -13.95
CA GLN A 464 16.29 -31.99 -14.03
C GLN A 464 16.67 -31.49 -12.63
N LEU A 465 17.96 -31.61 -12.30
CA LEU A 465 18.53 -31.24 -10.99
C LEU A 465 19.07 -29.81 -10.92
N ALA A 466 19.00 -29.04 -12.01
CA ALA A 466 19.48 -27.67 -12.06
C ALA A 466 18.76 -26.82 -10.99
N ARG A 467 19.54 -26.26 -10.06
CA ARG A 467 19.03 -25.36 -9.02
C ARG A 467 18.83 -23.97 -9.62
N VAL A 468 17.61 -23.64 -10.01
CA VAL A 468 17.26 -22.25 -10.35
C VAL A 468 16.48 -21.66 -9.18
N ALA A 469 17.17 -21.14 -8.16
CA ALA A 469 16.49 -20.55 -7.00
C ALA A 469 15.56 -19.37 -7.38
N GLU A 470 15.74 -18.82 -8.57
CA GLU A 470 14.96 -17.71 -9.13
C GLU A 470 14.30 -18.14 -10.45
N GLY A 471 13.08 -17.68 -10.74
CA GLY A 471 12.42 -17.98 -12.01
C GLY A 471 10.90 -17.83 -11.94
N LYS A 472 10.25 -17.89 -13.10
CA LYS A 472 8.78 -17.97 -13.16
C LYS A 472 8.33 -19.32 -12.60
N SER A 473 7.10 -19.37 -12.09
CA SER A 473 6.47 -20.64 -11.75
C SER A 473 6.43 -21.54 -12.98
N GLU A 474 6.79 -22.80 -12.79
CA GLU A 474 6.78 -23.81 -13.85
C GLU A 474 5.42 -24.51 -13.90
N PRO A 475 4.96 -24.95 -15.09
CA PRO A 475 3.73 -25.72 -15.19
C PRO A 475 3.87 -27.08 -14.48
N SER A 476 2.73 -27.68 -14.10
CA SER A 476 2.67 -28.95 -13.35
C SER A 476 3.35 -30.13 -14.06
N ASN A 477 3.49 -30.07 -15.38
CA ASN A 477 4.17 -31.07 -16.21
C ASN A 477 5.68 -30.85 -16.37
N SER A 478 6.26 -29.84 -15.72
CA SER A 478 7.70 -29.58 -15.79
C SER A 478 8.48 -30.79 -15.29
N SER A 479 9.62 -31.07 -15.90
CA SER A 479 10.54 -32.14 -15.49
C SER A 479 11.50 -31.69 -14.38
N ARG A 480 11.34 -30.46 -13.91
CA ARG A 480 12.13 -29.88 -12.84
C ARG A 480 11.78 -30.49 -11.49
N ARG A 481 12.82 -30.66 -10.66
CA ARG A 481 12.68 -31.08 -9.26
C ARG A 481 11.69 -30.16 -8.52
N ALA A 482 10.76 -30.75 -7.78
CA ALA A 482 9.91 -29.99 -6.88
C ALA A 482 10.76 -29.30 -5.78
N VAL A 483 10.37 -28.09 -5.37
CA VAL A 483 11.06 -27.28 -4.35
C VAL A 483 10.09 -26.95 -3.23
#